data_AF-A0AAE1DXD7-F1
#
_entry.id   AF-A0AAE1DXD7-F1
#
_cell.length_a   1.000
_cell.length_b   1.000
_cell.length_c   1.000
_cell.angle_alpha   90.00
_cell.angle_beta   90.00
_cell.angle_gamma   90.00
#
_symmetry.space_group_name_H-M   'P 1'
#
loop_
_entity.id
_entity.type
_entity.pdbx_description
1 polymer ?
#
loop_
_entity_poly.entity_id
_entity_poly.type
_entity_poly.pdbx_seq_one_letter_code
_entity_poly.pdbx_strand_id
1 'polypeptide(L)'
;MLIPKLLWPLLVYKIFSTTVEATEAKINKFTRRWLGVSPDLTEVAMYCRKPKLRLPLKSILEEYKCGKARLLSMLEDSEDPVVKTVQPTIKTEKRDLVINDIRLNEDSRRVQKAVQQPQQGQWTNWDNALQKSLTWNKIWHMAPHQINFFIRSVYDLLPSNANLKEEAHICRREKYLNPTKELEDAGYRAVVMPIEVGARGFIGSSI
;
A
#
# COMPACT_ATOMS: atom_id res chain seq x y z
N MET A 1 -9.40 10.90 8.04
CA MET A 1 -10.87 11.14 8.03
C MET A 1 -11.47 11.37 6.64
N LEU A 2 -10.72 11.21 5.54
CA LEU A 2 -11.24 11.50 4.19
C LEU A 2 -12.04 10.34 3.58
N ILE A 3 -11.65 9.10 3.87
CA ILE A 3 -12.23 7.90 3.26
C ILE A 3 -13.75 7.78 3.54
N PRO A 4 -14.27 7.96 4.77
CA PRO A 4 -15.71 7.86 5.00
C PRO A 4 -16.53 8.88 4.18
N LYS A 5 -15.99 10.10 4.00
CA LYS A 5 -16.65 11.16 3.21
C LYS A 5 -16.68 10.82 1.71
N LEU A 6 -15.61 10.22 1.19
CA LEU A 6 -15.54 9.75 -0.19
C LEU A 6 -16.39 8.48 -0.41
N LEU A 7 -16.53 7.64 0.61
CA LEU A 7 -17.24 6.37 0.50
C LEU A 7 -18.75 6.57 0.32
N TRP A 8 -19.33 7.57 0.97
CA TRP A 8 -20.77 7.82 0.91
C TRP A 8 -21.30 8.00 -0.52
N PRO A 9 -20.80 8.94 -1.36
CA PRO A 9 -21.26 9.06 -2.73
C PRO A 9 -21.01 7.79 -3.55
N LEU A 10 -19.89 7.08 -3.31
CA LEU A 10 -19.60 5.83 -4.01
C LEU A 10 -20.63 4.72 -3.71
N LEU A 11 -21.11 4.66 -2.47
CA LEU A 11 -22.09 3.65 -2.04
C LEU A 11 -23.52 3.99 -2.48
N VAL A 12 -23.89 5.26 -2.48
CA VAL A 12 -25.23 5.73 -2.85
C VAL A 12 -25.50 5.51 -4.35
N TYR A 13 -24.52 5.82 -5.21
CA TYR A 13 -24.70 5.68 -6.65
C TYR A 13 -24.39 4.26 -7.15
N LYS A 14 -24.97 3.90 -8.31
CA LYS A 14 -24.65 2.68 -9.06
C LYS A 14 -23.32 2.88 -9.81
N ILE A 15 -22.21 2.78 -9.09
CA ILE A 15 -20.87 2.90 -9.65
C ILE A 15 -20.26 1.51 -9.83
N PHE A 16 -19.58 1.27 -10.95
CA PHE A 16 -18.87 0.02 -11.18
C PHE A 16 -17.54 -0.01 -10.41
N SER A 17 -17.10 -1.20 -9.97
CA SER A 17 -15.83 -1.36 -9.25
C SER A 17 -14.63 -0.86 -10.07
N THR A 18 -14.71 -0.97 -11.40
CA THR A 18 -13.70 -0.47 -12.34
C THR A 18 -13.48 1.05 -12.25
N THR A 19 -14.55 1.83 -12.02
CA THR A 19 -14.44 3.28 -11.82
C THR A 19 -13.75 3.63 -10.51
N VAL A 20 -14.01 2.83 -9.46
CA VAL A 20 -13.35 2.98 -8.16
C VAL A 20 -11.87 2.63 -8.27
N GLU A 21 -11.52 1.55 -8.99
CA GLU A 21 -10.15 1.17 -9.31
C GLU A 21 -9.39 2.29 -10.05
N ALA A 22 -10.01 2.90 -11.07
CA ALA A 22 -9.40 4.01 -11.81
C ALA A 22 -9.16 5.25 -10.93
N THR A 23 -10.07 5.52 -9.99
CA THR A 23 -9.94 6.62 -9.02
C THR A 23 -8.80 6.35 -8.03
N GLU A 24 -8.73 5.14 -7.52
CA GLU A 24 -7.65 4.70 -6.64
C GLU A 24 -6.30 4.73 -7.35
N ALA A 25 -6.22 4.33 -8.62
CA ALA A 25 -5.00 4.44 -9.42
C ALA A 25 -4.49 5.89 -9.54
N LYS A 26 -5.39 6.87 -9.71
CA LYS A 26 -5.04 8.30 -9.72
C LYS A 26 -4.51 8.73 -8.35
N ILE A 27 -5.19 8.35 -7.27
CA ILE A 27 -4.75 8.68 -5.90
C ILE A 27 -3.38 8.06 -5.62
N ASN A 28 -3.17 6.79 -5.99
CA ASN A 28 -1.89 6.10 -5.84
C ASN A 28 -0.75 6.85 -6.54
N LYS A 29 -0.99 7.40 -7.74
CA LYS A 29 0.00 8.21 -8.45
C LYS A 29 0.41 9.45 -7.65
N PHE A 30 -0.53 10.17 -7.06
CA PHE A 30 -0.24 11.34 -6.23
C PHE A 30 0.42 10.96 -4.91
N THR A 31 -0.05 9.89 -4.26
CA THR A 31 0.52 9.40 -3.01
C THR A 31 1.97 8.95 -3.21
N ARG A 32 2.30 8.23 -4.29
CA ARG A 32 3.68 7.84 -4.59
C ARG A 32 4.59 9.05 -4.78
N ARG A 33 4.11 10.08 -5.50
CA ARG A 33 4.85 11.35 -5.69
C ARG A 33 5.06 12.07 -4.36
N TRP A 34 4.03 12.15 -3.52
CA TRP A 34 4.11 12.78 -2.20
C TRP A 34 5.08 12.05 -1.26
N LEU A 35 5.07 10.72 -1.28
CA LEU A 35 6.01 9.88 -0.53
C LEU A 35 7.42 9.84 -1.12
N GLY A 36 7.62 10.41 -2.31
CA GLY A 36 8.90 10.42 -2.99
C GLY A 36 9.42 9.02 -3.38
N VAL A 37 8.53 8.04 -3.52
CA VAL A 37 8.86 6.65 -3.92
C VAL A 37 8.71 6.47 -5.42
N SER A 38 9.40 5.46 -5.98
CA SER A 38 9.30 5.12 -7.40
C SER A 38 7.85 4.91 -7.86
N PRO A 39 7.47 5.37 -9.07
CA PRO A 39 6.14 5.14 -9.63
C PRO A 39 5.80 3.66 -9.81
N ASP A 40 6.82 2.80 -9.94
CA ASP A 40 6.69 1.36 -10.12
C ASP A 40 6.38 0.60 -8.82
N LEU A 41 6.38 1.30 -7.67
CA LEU A 41 6.07 0.70 -6.38
C LEU A 41 4.67 0.08 -6.42
N THR A 42 4.61 -1.22 -6.18
CA THR A 42 3.36 -1.97 -6.21
C THR A 42 2.41 -1.48 -5.11
N GLU A 43 1.13 -1.37 -5.45
CA GLU A 43 0.07 -0.97 -4.53
C GLU A 43 0.03 -1.82 -3.23
N VAL A 44 0.47 -3.07 -3.32
CA VAL A 44 0.70 -4.03 -2.24
C VAL A 44 1.51 -3.40 -1.10
N ALA A 45 2.62 -2.74 -1.42
CA ALA A 45 3.47 -2.09 -0.43
C ALA A 45 2.75 -0.94 0.29
N MET A 46 1.73 -0.34 -0.34
CA MET A 46 1.00 0.81 0.20
C MET A 46 -0.16 0.39 1.13
N TYR A 47 -0.89 -0.66 0.78
CA TYR A 47 -2.12 -1.07 1.48
C TYR A 47 -2.01 -2.34 2.29
N CYS A 48 -0.94 -3.14 2.13
CA CYS A 48 -0.89 -4.42 2.83
C CYS A 48 -0.81 -4.27 4.35
N ARG A 49 -1.44 -5.25 5.02
CA ARG A 49 -1.47 -5.36 6.48
C ARG A 49 -0.25 -6.10 7.04
N LYS A 50 0.34 -7.01 6.25
CA LYS A 50 1.46 -7.86 6.64
C LYS A 50 2.89 -7.41 6.23
N PRO A 51 3.15 -6.26 5.58
CA PRO A 51 4.51 -5.90 5.19
C PRO A 51 5.34 -5.54 6.43
N LYS A 52 6.66 -5.55 6.24
CA LYS A 52 7.61 -5.14 7.27
C LYS A 52 7.45 -3.67 7.64
N LEU A 53 7.11 -2.80 6.69
CA LEU A 53 6.65 -1.45 6.98
C LEU A 53 5.16 -1.31 6.64
N ARG A 54 4.31 -1.08 7.64
CA ARG A 54 2.88 -0.81 7.41
C ARG A 54 2.64 0.69 7.31
N LEU A 55 2.16 1.15 6.15
CA LEU A 55 1.69 2.53 5.99
C LEU A 55 0.28 2.70 6.55
N PRO A 56 -0.10 3.88 7.06
CA PRO A 56 -1.45 4.15 7.54
C PRO A 56 -2.42 4.48 6.40
N LEU A 57 -2.25 3.86 5.24
CA LEU A 57 -3.11 4.03 4.09
C LEU A 57 -4.15 2.91 4.05
N LYS A 58 -5.33 3.21 3.50
CA LYS A 58 -6.39 2.23 3.26
C LYS A 58 -6.80 2.31 1.80
N SER A 59 -7.04 1.15 1.20
CA SER A 59 -7.53 1.05 -0.16
C SER A 59 -8.99 1.52 -0.24
N ILE A 60 -9.30 2.37 -1.21
CA ILE A 60 -10.68 2.84 -1.42
C ILE A 60 -11.52 1.73 -2.03
N LEU A 61 -10.97 0.93 -2.95
CA LEU A 61 -11.66 -0.22 -3.52
C LEU A 61 -12.04 -1.26 -2.47
N GLU A 62 -11.14 -1.55 -1.54
CA GLU A 62 -11.39 -2.50 -0.46
C GLU A 62 -12.53 -2.01 0.45
N GLU A 63 -12.49 -0.74 0.87
CA GLU A 63 -13.54 -0.13 1.68
C GLU A 63 -14.86 -0.01 0.91
N TYR A 64 -14.81 0.21 -0.41
CA TYR A 64 -15.98 0.21 -1.30
C TYR A 64 -16.65 -1.16 -1.37
N LYS A 65 -15.89 -2.24 -1.60
CA LYS A 65 -16.41 -3.61 -1.63
C LYS A 65 -17.00 -4.01 -0.28
N CYS A 66 -16.28 -3.72 0.80
CA CYS A 66 -16.77 -3.94 2.17
C CYS A 66 -18.05 -3.13 2.46
N GLY A 67 -18.10 -1.87 1.99
CA GLY A 67 -19.24 -0.97 2.15
C GLY A 67 -20.48 -1.46 1.39
N LYS A 68 -20.32 -1.96 0.16
CA LYS A 68 -21.42 -2.56 -0.61
C LYS A 68 -21.94 -3.84 0.05
N ALA A 69 -21.06 -4.73 0.49
CA ALA A 69 -21.46 -5.93 1.23
C ALA A 69 -22.21 -5.58 2.53
N ARG A 70 -21.74 -4.56 3.25
CA ARG A 70 -22.41 -4.04 4.45
C ARG A 70 -23.79 -3.46 4.15
N LEU A 71 -23.91 -2.65 3.09
CA LEU A 71 -25.17 -2.05 2.68
C LEU A 71 -26.18 -3.11 2.25
N LEU A 72 -25.76 -4.11 1.49
CA LEU A 72 -26.64 -5.23 1.09
C LEU A 72 -27.18 -5.98 2.32
N SER A 73 -26.33 -6.30 3.29
CA SER A 73 -26.78 -6.94 4.53
C SER A 73 -27.69 -6.03 5.36
N MET A 74 -27.45 -4.72 5.41
CA MET A 74 -28.35 -3.78 6.11
C MET A 74 -29.73 -3.71 5.47
N LEU A 75 -29.80 -3.77 4.14
CA LEU A 75 -31.07 -3.78 3.45
C LEU A 75 -31.83 -5.08 3.75
N GLU A 76 -31.15 -6.22 3.88
CA GLU A 76 -31.81 -7.51 4.11
C GLU A 76 -32.48 -7.57 5.48
N ASP A 77 -31.79 -7.01 6.49
CA ASP A 77 -32.29 -6.89 7.86
C ASP A 77 -33.37 -5.79 7.99
N SER A 78 -33.75 -5.12 6.91
CA SER A 78 -34.78 -4.07 6.91
C SER A 78 -36.17 -4.65 7.19
N GLU A 79 -36.89 -4.02 8.13
CA GLU A 79 -38.27 -4.38 8.46
C GLU A 79 -39.28 -3.95 7.38
N ASP A 80 -38.90 -3.04 6.49
CA ASP A 80 -39.76 -2.53 5.41
C ASP A 80 -40.03 -3.64 4.36
N PRO A 81 -41.31 -4.02 4.14
CA PRO A 81 -41.69 -5.08 3.21
C PRO A 81 -41.36 -4.76 1.74
N VAL A 82 -41.40 -3.48 1.33
CA VAL A 82 -41.06 -3.07 -0.05
C VAL A 82 -39.59 -3.30 -0.31
N VAL A 83 -38.75 -2.93 0.66
CA VAL A 83 -37.30 -3.11 0.60
C VAL A 83 -36.98 -4.60 0.57
N LYS A 84 -37.61 -5.42 1.40
CA LYS A 84 -37.37 -6.88 1.47
C LYS A 84 -37.67 -7.63 0.17
N THR A 85 -38.66 -7.18 -0.61
CA THR A 85 -39.12 -7.86 -1.84
C THR A 85 -38.11 -7.76 -2.99
N VAL A 86 -37.26 -6.72 -3.01
CA VAL A 86 -36.36 -6.40 -4.13
C VAL A 86 -34.96 -7.03 -3.97
N GLN A 87 -34.69 -7.74 -2.87
CA GLN A 87 -33.32 -7.95 -2.39
C GLN A 87 -32.73 -9.37 -2.51
N PRO A 88 -31.39 -9.48 -2.60
CA PRO A 88 -30.65 -10.74 -2.45
C PRO A 88 -30.47 -11.15 -0.96
N THR A 89 -30.44 -12.46 -0.68
CA THR A 89 -30.37 -13.04 0.68
C THR A 89 -28.93 -13.33 1.14
N ILE A 90 -28.47 -12.73 2.25
CA ILE A 90 -27.12 -12.77 2.87
C ILE A 90 -27.18 -12.67 4.44
N LYS A 91 -27.38 -13.78 5.15
CA LYS A 91 -27.43 -13.84 6.63
C LYS A 91 -26.33 -13.03 7.38
N THR A 92 -26.68 -12.36 8.50
CA THR A 92 -25.84 -11.44 9.30
C THR A 92 -24.50 -12.02 9.79
N GLU A 93 -24.43 -13.26 10.30
CA GLU A 93 -23.14 -13.88 10.69
C GLU A 93 -22.21 -14.12 9.50
N LYS A 94 -22.79 -14.30 8.30
CA LYS A 94 -22.02 -14.39 7.06
C LYS A 94 -21.45 -13.02 6.67
N ARG A 95 -21.96 -11.90 7.19
CA ARG A 95 -21.49 -10.56 6.80
C ARG A 95 -20.04 -10.32 7.20
N ASP A 96 -19.69 -10.55 8.47
CA ASP A 96 -18.32 -10.29 8.93
C ASP A 96 -17.33 -11.28 8.31
N LEU A 97 -17.78 -12.51 8.06
CA LEU A 97 -17.06 -13.49 7.27
C LEU A 97 -16.85 -13.02 5.82
N VAL A 98 -17.89 -12.51 5.15
CA VAL A 98 -17.81 -11.97 3.77
C VAL A 98 -16.89 -10.74 3.73
N ILE A 99 -17.00 -9.82 4.68
CA ILE A 99 -16.14 -8.63 4.74
C ILE A 99 -14.67 -9.05 4.97
N ASN A 100 -14.42 -9.98 5.89
CA ASN A 100 -13.08 -10.49 6.14
C ASN A 100 -12.55 -11.28 4.94
N ASP A 101 -13.39 -12.06 4.27
CA ASP A 101 -13.04 -12.80 3.06
C ASP A 101 -12.69 -11.85 1.91
N ILE A 102 -13.48 -10.80 1.68
CA ILE A 102 -13.15 -9.73 0.70
C ILE A 102 -11.77 -9.14 1.00
N ARG A 103 -11.47 -8.86 2.27
CA ARG A 103 -10.18 -8.29 2.68
C ARG A 103 -9.02 -9.26 2.46
N LEU A 104 -9.22 -10.53 2.82
CA LEU A 104 -8.21 -11.58 2.64
C LEU A 104 -7.96 -11.86 1.16
N ASN A 105 -9.02 -11.91 0.33
CA ASN A 105 -8.93 -12.11 -1.11
C ASN A 105 -8.20 -10.95 -1.79
N GLU A 106 -8.53 -9.70 -1.43
CA GLU A 106 -7.81 -8.53 -1.96
C GLU A 106 -6.34 -8.50 -1.53
N ASP A 107 -6.04 -8.79 -0.26
CA ASP A 107 -4.66 -8.91 0.22
C ASP A 107 -3.90 -10.05 -0.50
N SER A 108 -4.57 -11.18 -0.76
CA SER A 108 -3.96 -12.32 -1.46
C SER A 108 -3.65 -12.01 -2.91
N ARG A 109 -4.59 -11.37 -3.63
CA ARG A 109 -4.40 -10.88 -5.00
C ARG A 109 -3.22 -9.90 -5.10
N ARG A 110 -3.11 -9.01 -4.11
CA ARG A 110 -1.98 -8.07 -3.97
C ARG A 110 -0.66 -8.83 -3.76
N VAL A 111 -0.60 -9.72 -2.78
CA VAL A 111 0.62 -10.51 -2.49
C VAL A 111 1.04 -11.35 -3.70
N GLN A 112 0.12 -12.04 -4.37
CA GLN A 112 0.41 -12.80 -5.59
C GLN A 112 1.07 -11.91 -6.66
N LYS A 113 0.54 -10.72 -6.89
CA LYS A 113 1.12 -9.75 -7.83
C LYS A 113 2.53 -9.31 -7.41
N ALA A 114 2.77 -9.10 -6.12
CA ALA A 114 4.11 -8.73 -5.63
C ALA A 114 5.11 -9.88 -5.75
N VAL A 115 4.73 -11.12 -5.44
CA VAL A 115 5.59 -12.30 -5.57
C VAL A 115 5.99 -12.54 -7.03
N GLN A 116 5.09 -12.25 -7.97
CA GLN A 116 5.39 -12.31 -9.41
C GLN A 116 6.33 -11.19 -9.89
N GLN A 117 6.70 -10.22 -9.05
CA GLN A 117 7.64 -9.14 -9.38
C GLN A 117 9.01 -9.43 -8.75
N PRO A 118 9.93 -10.12 -9.46
CA PRO A 118 11.19 -10.58 -8.87
C PRO A 118 12.09 -9.44 -8.39
N GLN A 119 12.00 -8.24 -8.97
CA GLN A 119 12.77 -7.07 -8.51
C GLN A 119 11.98 -6.18 -7.54
N GLN A 120 10.75 -5.76 -7.90
CA GLN A 120 9.94 -4.87 -7.05
C GLN A 120 9.32 -5.56 -5.83
N GLY A 121 9.21 -6.88 -5.85
CA GLY A 121 8.64 -7.72 -4.79
C GLY A 121 9.65 -8.17 -3.74
N GLN A 122 10.95 -7.88 -3.85
CA GLN A 122 11.97 -8.40 -2.93
C GLN A 122 11.72 -8.08 -1.45
N TRP A 123 11.02 -6.99 -1.15
CA TRP A 123 10.63 -6.62 0.22
C TRP A 123 9.68 -7.64 0.87
N THR A 124 9.05 -8.55 0.10
CA THR A 124 8.22 -9.63 0.65
C THR A 124 9.06 -10.73 1.32
N ASN A 125 10.34 -10.86 0.95
CA ASN A 125 11.21 -11.97 1.37
C ASN A 125 12.10 -11.61 2.58
N TRP A 126 11.85 -10.48 3.24
CA TRP A 126 12.67 -9.99 4.34
C TRP A 126 12.35 -10.70 5.67
N ASP A 127 12.57 -12.00 5.77
CA ASP A 127 12.12 -12.81 6.91
C ASP A 127 12.63 -12.30 8.27
N ASN A 128 13.89 -11.83 8.33
CA ASN A 128 14.54 -11.38 9.56
C ASN A 128 14.29 -9.90 9.94
N ALA A 129 13.57 -9.13 9.12
CA ALA A 129 13.32 -7.72 9.43
C ALA A 129 12.20 -7.58 10.48
N LEU A 130 12.36 -6.65 11.44
CA LEU A 130 11.30 -6.30 12.40
C LEU A 130 10.14 -5.61 11.68
N GLN A 131 8.91 -6.00 12.02
CA GLN A 131 7.72 -5.30 11.53
C GLN A 131 7.57 -3.97 12.27
N LYS A 132 7.38 -2.89 11.51
CA LYS A 132 7.18 -1.53 12.01
C LYS A 132 5.93 -0.94 11.36
N SER A 133 5.04 -0.38 12.18
CA SER A 133 3.85 0.31 11.71
C SER A 133 4.01 1.83 11.84
N LEU A 134 3.66 2.55 10.77
CA LEU A 134 3.48 3.99 10.80
C LEU A 134 2.00 4.27 11.05
N THR A 135 1.70 5.02 12.10
CA THR A 135 0.36 5.55 12.35
C THR A 135 0.27 6.99 11.86
N TRP A 136 -0.93 7.46 11.52
CA TRP A 136 -1.14 8.87 11.15
C TRP A 136 -0.62 9.82 12.23
N ASN A 137 -0.87 9.49 13.51
CA ASN A 137 -0.38 10.29 14.63
C ASN A 137 1.15 10.43 14.58
N LYS A 138 1.88 9.33 14.37
CA LYS A 138 3.34 9.35 14.26
C LYS A 138 3.82 10.16 13.05
N ILE A 139 3.13 10.05 11.91
CA ILE A 139 3.45 10.83 10.71
C ILE A 139 3.28 12.33 10.98
N TRP A 140 2.21 12.76 11.66
CA TRP A 140 1.97 14.17 11.93
C TRP A 140 3.02 14.82 12.84
N HIS A 141 3.68 14.05 13.70
CA HIS A 141 4.71 14.54 14.61
C HIS A 141 6.15 14.34 14.07
N MET A 142 6.30 13.68 12.93
CA MET A 142 7.60 13.51 12.27
C MET A 142 7.88 14.67 11.33
N ALA A 143 9.15 15.08 11.26
CA ALA A 143 9.56 16.04 10.26
C ALA A 143 9.40 15.44 8.84
N PRO A 144 9.08 16.25 7.81
CA PRO A 144 8.88 15.75 6.44
C PRO A 144 10.05 14.92 5.89
N HIS A 145 11.29 15.32 6.20
CA HIS A 145 12.50 14.60 5.79
C HIS A 145 12.62 13.23 6.48
N GLN A 146 12.19 13.10 7.74
CA GLN A 146 12.19 11.83 8.48
C GLN A 146 11.22 10.83 7.84
N ILE A 147 10.00 11.28 7.50
CA ILE A 147 8.98 10.45 6.85
C ILE A 147 9.51 9.96 5.51
N ASN A 148 10.06 10.88 4.73
CA ASN A 148 10.60 10.60 3.41
C ASN A 148 11.76 9.61 3.48
N PHE A 149 12.76 9.86 4.34
CA PHE A 149 13.89 8.97 4.56
C PHE A 149 13.45 7.57 5.03
N PHE A 150 12.52 7.51 5.97
CA PHE A 150 12.06 6.25 6.55
C PHE A 150 11.28 5.40 5.54
N ILE A 151 10.47 6.02 4.69
CA ILE A 151 9.71 5.32 3.64
C ILE A 151 10.62 4.95 2.47
N ARG A 152 11.51 5.85 2.06
CA ARG A 152 12.46 5.61 0.96
C ARG A 152 13.51 4.55 1.30
N SER A 153 14.00 4.51 2.53
CA SER A 153 14.96 3.48 2.96
C SER A 153 14.39 2.06 2.87
N VAL A 154 13.06 1.91 2.90
CA VAL A 154 12.39 0.60 2.74
C VAL A 154 12.01 0.34 1.28
N TYR A 155 11.49 1.34 0.56
CA TYR A 155 10.85 1.13 -0.75
C TYR A 155 11.61 1.67 -1.97
N ASP A 156 12.57 2.59 -1.80
CA ASP A 156 13.35 3.18 -2.92
C ASP A 156 14.67 2.41 -3.18
N LEU A 157 14.94 1.34 -2.42
CA LEU A 157 16.06 0.41 -2.66
C LEU A 157 15.79 -0.59 -3.80
N LEU A 158 14.59 -0.58 -4.40
CA LEU A 158 14.17 -1.56 -5.40
C LEU A 158 14.87 -1.33 -6.75
N PRO A 159 15.31 -2.39 -7.47
CA PRO A 159 15.69 -2.28 -8.87
C PRO A 159 14.45 -1.93 -9.71
N SER A 160 14.33 -0.68 -10.11
CA SER A 160 13.52 -0.17 -11.24
C SER A 160 14.46 0.07 -12.43
N ASN A 161 13.94 0.26 -13.65
CA ASN A 161 14.78 0.57 -14.81
C ASN A 161 15.65 1.83 -14.62
N ALA A 162 15.24 2.78 -13.77
CA ALA A 162 16.05 3.92 -13.36
C ALA A 162 17.23 3.55 -12.42
N ASN A 163 17.17 2.35 -11.83
CA ASN A 163 17.99 1.90 -10.72
C ASN A 163 18.99 0.78 -11.08
N LEU A 164 19.04 0.35 -12.34
CA LEU A 164 19.85 -0.78 -12.81
C LEU A 164 21.26 -0.42 -13.31
N LYS A 165 21.64 0.86 -13.36
CA LYS A 165 23.00 1.27 -13.76
C LYS A 165 23.94 1.26 -12.55
N GLU A 166 25.18 0.76 -12.71
CA GLU A 166 26.26 0.83 -11.71
C GLU A 166 26.43 2.27 -11.16
N GLU A 167 26.29 3.28 -12.03
CA GLU A 167 26.31 4.71 -11.70
C GLU A 167 25.15 5.15 -10.78
N ALA A 168 24.02 4.44 -10.80
CA ALA A 168 22.86 4.74 -9.97
C ALA A 168 23.11 4.40 -8.50
N HIS A 169 24.04 3.49 -8.17
CA HIS A 169 24.43 3.21 -6.78
C HIS A 169 25.18 4.39 -6.17
N ILE A 170 26.10 5.00 -6.93
CA ILE A 170 26.85 6.20 -6.54
C ILE A 170 25.88 7.39 -6.41
N CYS A 171 25.03 7.60 -7.41
CA CYS A 171 24.04 8.67 -7.41
C CYS A 171 23.00 8.50 -6.28
N ARG A 172 22.65 7.27 -5.88
CA ARG A 172 21.78 7.02 -4.71
C ARG A 172 22.47 7.31 -3.39
N ARG A 173 23.73 6.88 -3.21
CA ARG A 173 24.50 7.22 -2.01
C ARG A 173 24.55 8.73 -1.81
N GLU A 174 24.77 9.48 -2.90
CA GLU A 174 24.70 10.94 -2.90
C GLU A 174 23.28 11.49 -2.63
N LYS A 175 22.24 10.91 -3.24
CA LYS A 175 20.83 11.29 -3.02
C LYS A 175 20.40 11.19 -1.55
N TYR A 176 20.90 10.19 -0.82
CA TYR A 176 20.61 10.01 0.60
C TYR A 176 21.56 10.78 1.51
N LEU A 177 22.67 11.29 1.00
CA LEU A 177 23.65 12.04 1.81
C LEU A 177 23.06 13.34 2.36
N ASN A 178 22.31 14.09 1.53
CA ASN A 178 21.68 15.34 1.97
C ASN A 178 20.61 15.12 3.06
N PRO A 179 19.64 14.19 2.90
CA PRO A 179 18.71 13.84 3.97
C PRO A 179 19.38 13.31 5.24
N THR A 180 20.51 12.61 5.12
CA THR A 180 21.25 12.07 6.28
C THR A 180 21.91 13.20 7.06
N LYS A 181 22.54 14.16 6.36
CA LYS A 181 23.09 15.38 6.97
C LYS A 181 22.00 16.20 7.65
N GLU A 182 20.85 16.39 7.01
CA GLU A 182 19.70 17.07 7.62
C GLU A 182 19.23 16.38 8.91
N LEU A 183 19.29 15.05 8.97
CA LEU A 183 18.96 14.29 10.17
C LEU A 183 20.03 14.41 11.26
N GLU A 184 21.31 14.41 10.89
CA GLU A 184 22.44 14.62 11.80
C GLU A 184 22.43 16.04 12.40
N ASP A 185 22.15 17.06 11.59
CA ASP A 185 21.98 18.45 12.01
C ASP A 185 20.78 18.63 12.95
N ALA A 186 19.73 17.81 12.76
CA ALA A 186 18.59 17.73 13.67
C ALA A 186 18.86 16.88 14.93
N GLY A 187 20.08 16.39 15.13
CA GLY A 187 20.51 15.64 16.32
C GLY A 187 20.22 14.13 16.28
N TYR A 188 19.84 13.58 15.13
CA TYR A 188 19.56 12.15 14.97
C TYR A 188 20.78 11.41 14.40
N ARG A 189 21.09 10.23 14.96
CA ARG A 189 22.11 9.34 14.38
C ARG A 189 21.51 8.56 13.22
N ALA A 190 21.85 8.93 11.99
CA ALA A 190 21.40 8.26 10.77
C ALA A 190 22.60 7.59 10.09
N VAL A 191 22.52 6.27 9.87
CA VAL A 191 23.56 5.52 9.14
C VAL A 191 22.93 4.95 7.88
N VAL A 192 23.42 5.40 6.72
CA VAL A 192 23.02 4.82 5.43
C VAL A 192 23.87 3.57 5.21
N MET A 193 23.31 2.42 5.54
CA MET A 193 23.90 1.13 5.17
C MET A 193 23.41 0.77 3.77
N PRO A 194 24.28 0.69 2.75
CA PRO A 194 23.92 0.06 1.50
C PRO A 194 23.73 -1.42 1.79
N ILE A 195 22.48 -1.83 1.98
CA ILE A 195 22.15 -3.25 2.04
C ILE A 195 22.18 -3.70 0.59
N GLU A 196 23.23 -4.41 0.19
CA GLU A 196 23.16 -5.23 -1.01
C GLU A 196 22.07 -6.27 -0.77
N VAL A 197 20.88 -6.01 -1.29
CA VAL A 197 19.85 -7.04 -1.40
C VAL A 197 20.41 -7.97 -2.46
N GLY A 198 21.06 -9.04 -1.99
CA GLY A 198 21.87 -9.92 -2.80
C GLY A 198 21.19 -10.25 -4.12
N ALA A 199 21.96 -10.07 -5.19
CA ALA A 199 21.79 -10.61 -6.53
C ALA A 199 21.71 -12.16 -6.56
N ARG A 200 21.12 -12.82 -5.54
CA ARG A 200 20.83 -14.26 -5.59
C ARG A 200 19.66 -14.49 -6.53
N GLY A 201 20.00 -14.59 -7.82
CA GLY A 201 19.08 -14.78 -8.92
C GLY A 201 19.65 -14.39 -10.29
N PHE A 202 20.85 -13.81 -10.37
CA PHE A 202 21.54 -13.71 -11.66
C PHE A 202 22.12 -15.06 -12.03
N ILE A 203 21.32 -15.88 -12.70
CA ILE A 203 21.87 -16.71 -13.77
C ILE A 203 21.92 -15.79 -14.98
N GLY A 204 23.07 -15.16 -15.16
CA GLY A 204 23.44 -14.71 -16.49
C GLY A 204 23.64 -15.95 -17.35
N SER A 205 22.86 -16.06 -18.42
CA SER A 205 23.39 -16.46 -19.71
C SER A 205 22.40 -16.01 -20.77
N SER A 206 22.89 -15.10 -21.60
CA SER A 206 22.37 -14.79 -22.92
C SER A 206 22.13 -16.08 -23.71
N ILE A 207 20.95 -16.18 -24.33
CA ILE A 207 20.67 -16.54 -25.75
C ILE A 207 19.17 -16.28 -25.97
#